data_AF-A0A1H6GXT7-F1
#
_entry.id   AF-A0A1H6GXT7-F1
#
_cell.length_a   1.000
_cell.length_b   1.000
_cell.length_c   1.000
_cell.angle_alpha   90.00
_cell.angle_beta   90.00
_cell.angle_gamma   90.00
#
_symmetry.space_group_name_H-M   'P 1'
#
loop_
_entity.id
_entity.type
_entity.pdbx_description
1 polymer ?
#
loop_
_entity_poly.entity_id
_entity_poly.type
_entity_poly.pdbx_seq_one_letter_code
_entity_poly.pdbx_strand_id
1 'polypeptide(L)'
;MTRKTAIMVIIWLIFTFADYFYLPYFIQPFSWLLVCIILLILTVRQVIKLIKEKKNIKVNRIINLSVTLILFVLTFYNFNKIPNLIIEKIDWYISYNKRNQIVKDVMSEKLKPNTPMNNGICKLSFDFPIISNGGNDIWICQNKAEGTKTIKFWISRGFFESPQTYFIFTNDNETQKQYEEQIKAKPDYNWKLEKNWYRIMERD
;
A
#
# COMPACT_ATOMS: atom_id res chain seq x y z
N MET A 1 -21.75 20.10 2.06
CA MET A 1 -20.50 19.84 2.80
C MET A 1 -19.93 21.17 3.29
N THR A 2 -19.50 21.29 4.56
CA THR A 2 -18.88 22.55 5.01
C THR A 2 -17.42 22.63 4.59
N ARG A 3 -16.87 23.84 4.40
CA ARG A 3 -15.45 24.06 4.05
C ARG A 3 -14.49 23.30 4.97
N LYS A 4 -14.80 23.26 6.28
CA LYS A 4 -13.99 22.53 7.29
C LYS A 4 -13.99 21.02 7.05
N THR A 5 -15.14 20.46 6.67
CA THR A 5 -15.29 19.03 6.37
C THR A 5 -14.52 18.64 5.11
N ALA A 6 -14.55 19.49 4.08
CA ALA A 6 -13.77 19.28 2.85
C ALA A 6 -12.26 19.30 3.15
N ILE A 7 -11.79 20.27 3.93
CA ILE A 7 -10.38 20.34 4.36
C ILE A 7 -9.98 19.09 5.13
N MET A 8 -10.82 18.60 6.04
CA MET A 8 -10.55 17.38 6.81
C MET A 8 -10.41 16.14 5.90
N VAL A 9 -11.27 15.99 4.88
CA VAL A 9 -11.17 14.90 3.90
C VAL A 9 -9.88 15.02 3.10
N ILE A 10 -9.50 16.23 2.65
CA ILE A 10 -8.25 16.46 1.92
C ILE A 10 -7.03 16.11 2.77
N ILE A 11 -7.00 16.55 4.04
CA ILE A 11 -5.92 16.21 4.97
C ILE A 11 -5.84 14.70 5.18
N TRP A 12 -6.99 14.03 5.35
CA TRP A 12 -7.04 12.58 5.48
C TRP A 12 -6.49 11.87 4.25
N LEU A 13 -6.88 12.32 3.04
CA LEU A 13 -6.34 11.77 1.79
C LEU A 13 -4.82 11.96 1.71
N ILE A 14 -4.31 13.16 1.99
CA ILE A 14 -2.87 13.43 2.01
C ILE A 14 -2.17 12.49 2.99
N PHE A 15 -2.74 12.29 4.18
CA PHE A 15 -2.21 11.35 5.16
C PHE A 15 -2.17 9.91 4.61
N THR A 16 -3.27 9.41 4.05
CA THR A 16 -3.32 8.03 3.52
C THR A 16 -2.31 7.82 2.38
N PHE A 17 -2.16 8.79 1.48
CA PHE A 17 -1.13 8.72 0.42
C PHE A 17 0.29 8.80 0.99
N ALA A 18 0.52 9.67 1.98
CA ALA A 18 1.81 9.77 2.65
C ALA A 18 2.18 8.48 3.40
N ASP A 19 1.20 7.86 4.07
CA ASP A 19 1.35 6.60 4.78
C ASP A 19 1.75 5.46 3.83
N TYR A 20 1.09 5.37 2.67
CA TYR A 20 1.40 4.35 1.66
C TYR A 20 2.77 4.52 1.00
N PHE A 21 3.15 5.74 0.60
CA PHE A 21 4.35 5.96 -0.22
C PHE A 21 5.60 6.38 0.55
N TYR A 22 5.45 7.15 1.63
CA TYR A 22 6.57 7.92 2.20
C TYR A 22 6.90 7.59 3.64
N LEU A 23 5.91 7.21 4.46
CA LEU A 23 6.17 6.98 5.87
C LEU A 23 7.03 5.73 6.06
N PRO A 24 8.17 5.84 6.77
CA PRO A 24 8.94 4.66 7.16
C PRO A 24 8.06 3.70 7.97
N TYR A 25 8.23 2.40 7.75
CA TYR A 25 7.42 1.36 8.38
C TYR A 25 7.41 1.42 9.92
N PHE A 26 8.51 1.87 10.53
CA PHE A 26 8.57 2.07 11.99
C PHE A 26 7.67 3.23 12.47
N ILE A 27 7.44 4.25 11.64
CA ILE A 27 6.65 5.45 11.96
C ILE A 27 5.16 5.22 11.70
N GLN A 28 4.81 4.39 10.72
CA GLN A 28 3.41 4.11 10.31
C GLN A 28 2.47 3.74 11.49
N PRO A 29 2.83 2.86 12.44
CA PRO A 29 1.94 2.54 13.56
C PRO A 29 1.64 3.75 14.47
N PHE A 30 2.64 4.61 14.70
CA PHE A 30 2.49 5.78 15.55
C PHE A 30 1.65 6.87 14.86
N SER A 31 1.89 7.11 13.57
CA SER A 31 1.11 8.07 12.79
C SER A 31 -0.35 7.62 12.66
N TRP A 32 -0.58 6.33 12.38
CA TRP A 32 -1.90 5.73 12.33
C TRP A 32 -2.67 5.86 13.65
N LEU A 33 -2.02 5.54 14.78
CA LEU A 33 -2.63 5.67 16.10
C LEU A 33 -3.01 7.13 16.42
N LEU A 34 -2.12 8.07 16.09
CA LEU A 34 -2.37 9.50 16.28
C LEU A 34 -3.59 9.97 15.48
N VAL A 35 -3.69 9.59 14.20
CA VAL A 35 -4.84 9.95 13.36
C VAL A 35 -6.13 9.30 13.86
N CYS A 36 -6.07 8.05 14.31
CA CYS A 36 -7.21 7.37 14.95
C CYS A 36 -7.72 8.14 16.18
N ILE A 37 -6.82 8.56 17.08
CA ILE A 37 -7.17 9.32 18.28
C ILE A 37 -7.81 10.67 17.91
N ILE A 38 -7.23 11.39 16.96
CA ILE A 38 -7.77 12.68 16.50
C ILE A 38 -9.19 12.50 15.94
N LEU A 39 -9.39 11.52 15.05
CA LEU A 39 -10.70 11.25 14.44
C LEU A 39 -11.72 10.77 15.48
N LEU A 40 -11.30 10.00 16.49
CA LEU A 40 -12.17 9.58 17.59
C LEU A 40 -12.63 10.80 18.41
N ILE A 41 -11.71 11.67 18.83
CA ILE A 41 -12.04 12.91 19.57
C ILE A 41 -13.01 13.77 18.76
N LEU A 42 -12.76 13.93 17.46
CA LEU A 42 -13.66 14.68 16.57
C LEU A 42 -15.04 14.02 16.49
N THR A 43 -15.10 12.69 16.35
CA THR A 43 -16.36 11.94 16.30
C THR A 43 -17.17 12.13 17.58
N VAL A 44 -16.56 11.91 18.75
CA VAL A 44 -17.21 12.12 20.06
C VAL A 44 -17.72 13.55 20.19
N ARG A 45 -16.92 14.54 19.81
CA ARG A 45 -17.34 15.96 19.83
C ARG A 45 -18.55 16.21 18.94
N GLN A 46 -18.63 15.59 17.76
CA GLN A 46 -19.78 15.75 16.86
C GLN A 46 -21.03 15.07 17.40
N VAL A 47 -20.88 13.89 18.02
CA VAL A 47 -21.98 13.18 18.70
C VAL A 47 -22.54 14.02 19.85
N ILE A 48 -21.69 14.53 20.74
CA ILE A 48 -22.12 15.38 21.87
C ILE A 48 -22.93 16.57 21.38
N LYS A 49 -22.44 17.25 20.33
CA LYS A 49 -23.17 18.41 19.82
C LYS A 49 -24.47 18.03 19.11
N LEU A 50 -24.54 16.88 18.44
CA LEU A 50 -25.78 16.39 17.85
C LEU A 50 -26.84 16.15 18.92
N ILE A 51 -26.45 15.53 20.05
CA ILE A 51 -27.34 15.29 21.19
C ILE A 51 -27.83 16.62 21.79
N LYS A 52 -26.94 17.62 21.95
CA LYS A 52 -27.30 18.95 22.46
C LYS A 52 -28.29 19.69 21.55
N GLU A 53 -28.15 19.53 20.23
CA GLU A 53 -28.98 20.21 19.23
C GLU A 53 -30.20 19.38 18.76
N LYS A 54 -30.55 18.29 19.49
CA LYS A 54 -31.56 17.31 19.06
C LYS A 54 -32.93 17.88 18.67
N LYS A 55 -33.31 19.03 19.22
CA LYS A 55 -34.60 19.69 18.95
C LYS A 55 -34.63 20.43 17.59
N ASN A 56 -33.47 20.74 17.01
CA ASN A 56 -33.38 21.46 15.74
C ASN A 56 -32.12 21.02 14.96
N ILE A 57 -32.12 19.75 14.52
CA ILE A 57 -30.98 19.16 13.83
C ILE A 57 -30.90 19.69 12.39
N LYS A 58 -29.83 20.42 12.08
CA LYS A 58 -29.53 20.85 10.71
C LYS A 58 -28.91 19.70 9.91
N VAL A 59 -29.27 19.58 8.63
CA VAL A 59 -28.68 18.59 7.69
C VAL A 59 -27.15 18.63 7.68
N ASN A 60 -26.55 19.83 7.71
CA ASN A 60 -25.10 19.99 7.78
C ASN A 60 -24.47 19.32 9.01
N ARG A 61 -25.20 19.19 10.12
CA ARG A 61 -24.71 18.50 11.32
C ARG A 61 -24.60 17.01 11.10
N ILE A 62 -25.62 16.41 10.48
CA ILE A 62 -25.65 14.99 10.12
C ILE A 62 -24.49 14.70 9.16
N ILE A 63 -24.36 15.48 8.09
CA ILE A 63 -23.25 15.32 7.12
C ILE A 63 -21.89 15.36 7.83
N ASN A 64 -21.67 16.31 8.73
CA ASN A 64 -20.38 16.43 9.41
C ASN A 64 -20.09 15.24 10.33
N LEU A 65 -21.09 14.72 11.04
CA LEU A 65 -20.94 13.52 11.85
C LEU A 65 -20.65 12.31 10.94
N SER A 66 -21.46 12.10 9.90
CA SER A 66 -21.31 10.98 8.97
C SER A 66 -19.93 10.98 8.32
N VAL A 67 -19.44 12.12 7.81
CA VAL A 67 -18.09 12.19 7.23
C VAL A 67 -17.01 11.87 8.26
N THR A 68 -17.07 12.47 9.45
CA THR A 68 -16.05 12.22 10.49
C THR A 68 -16.04 10.74 10.90
N LEU A 69 -17.23 10.14 11.05
CA LEU A 69 -17.38 8.73 11.39
C LEU A 69 -16.87 7.82 10.27
N ILE A 70 -17.17 8.13 9.00
CA ILE A 70 -16.66 7.38 7.85
C ILE A 70 -15.14 7.44 7.81
N LEU A 71 -14.53 8.62 7.97
CA LEU A 71 -13.06 8.74 8.00
C LEU A 71 -12.46 7.94 9.17
N PHE A 72 -13.07 8.01 10.36
CA PHE A 72 -12.63 7.21 11.51
C PHE A 72 -12.69 5.72 11.19
N VAL A 73 -13.83 5.23 10.70
CA VAL A 73 -14.02 3.82 10.33
C VAL A 73 -13.02 3.42 9.26
N LEU A 74 -12.87 4.18 8.17
CA LEU A 74 -11.91 3.87 7.10
C LEU A 74 -10.45 3.89 7.57
N THR A 75 -10.13 4.57 8.67
CA THR A 75 -8.78 4.55 9.24
C THR A 75 -8.62 3.41 10.25
N PHE A 76 -9.69 2.94 10.86
CA PHE A 76 -9.62 2.03 12.00
C PHE A 76 -9.34 0.58 11.61
N TYR A 77 -8.19 0.08 12.04
CA TYR A 77 -7.73 -1.31 12.03
C TYR A 77 -8.05 -2.06 10.71
N ASN A 78 -9.03 -2.96 10.72
CA ASN A 78 -9.37 -3.81 9.57
C ASN A 78 -9.97 -3.05 8.38
N PHE A 79 -10.53 -1.86 8.59
CA PHE A 79 -11.12 -1.07 7.51
C PHE A 79 -10.08 -0.23 6.76
N ASN A 80 -8.91 0.02 7.36
CA ASN A 80 -7.78 0.68 6.70
C ASN A 80 -7.29 -0.07 5.46
N LYS A 81 -7.61 -1.37 5.34
CA LYS A 81 -7.34 -2.15 4.13
C LYS A 81 -8.06 -1.61 2.89
N ILE A 82 -9.22 -0.96 3.05
CA ILE A 82 -10.03 -0.46 1.94
C ILE A 82 -9.30 0.67 1.20
N PRO A 83 -8.93 1.79 1.86
CA PRO A 83 -8.21 2.86 1.17
C PRO A 83 -6.84 2.37 0.67
N ASN A 84 -6.12 1.54 1.44
CA ASN A 84 -4.83 0.99 1.01
C ASN A 84 -4.95 0.16 -0.27
N LEU A 85 -5.95 -0.72 -0.36
CA LEU A 85 -6.17 -1.55 -1.56
C LEU A 85 -6.57 -0.70 -2.78
N ILE A 86 -7.32 0.40 -2.57
CA ILE A 86 -7.63 1.35 -3.65
C ILE A 86 -6.35 2.02 -4.14
N ILE A 87 -5.51 2.54 -3.23
CA ILE A 87 -4.24 3.19 -3.57
C ILE A 87 -3.30 2.18 -4.26
N GLU A 88 -3.20 0.96 -3.76
CA GLU A 88 -2.38 -0.12 -4.33
C GLU A 88 -2.79 -0.42 -5.79
N LYS A 89 -4.09 -0.50 -6.08
CA LYS A 89 -4.58 -0.72 -7.45
C LYS A 89 -4.28 0.47 -8.37
N ILE A 90 -4.40 1.70 -7.86
CA ILE A 90 -4.08 2.91 -8.61
C ILE A 90 -2.57 2.97 -8.90
N ASP A 91 -1.73 2.71 -7.90
CA ASP A 91 -0.28 2.63 -8.03
C ASP A 91 0.15 1.56 -9.04
N TRP A 92 -0.46 0.37 -9.00
CA TRP A 92 -0.24 -0.67 -10.00
C TRP A 92 -0.41 -0.10 -11.40
N TYR A 93 -1.57 0.51 -11.68
CA TYR A 93 -1.92 1.01 -13.01
C TYR A 93 -1.03 2.17 -13.48
N ILE A 94 -0.79 3.15 -12.62
CA ILE A 94 0.01 4.35 -12.96
C ILE A 94 1.47 3.97 -13.24
N SER A 95 2.05 3.13 -12.39
CA SER A 95 3.48 2.80 -12.43
C SER A 95 3.79 1.54 -13.27
N TYR A 96 2.77 0.89 -13.84
CA TYR A 96 2.88 -0.35 -14.62
C TYR A 96 3.94 -0.27 -15.74
N ASN A 97 3.86 0.76 -16.59
CA ASN A 97 4.78 0.91 -17.73
C ASN A 97 6.24 1.08 -17.26
N LYS A 98 6.45 1.80 -16.16
CA LYS A 98 7.78 1.99 -15.58
C LYS A 98 8.31 0.70 -14.96
N ARG A 99 7.47 -0.07 -14.26
CA ARG A 99 7.82 -1.41 -13.74
C ARG A 99 8.21 -2.35 -14.88
N ASN A 100 7.47 -2.36 -15.98
CA ASN A 100 7.82 -3.16 -17.16
C ASN A 100 9.15 -2.72 -17.81
N GLN A 101 9.47 -1.43 -17.83
CA GLN A 101 10.77 -0.95 -18.29
C GLN A 101 11.89 -1.49 -17.39
N ILE A 102 11.73 -1.41 -16.07
CA ILE A 102 12.69 -1.94 -15.10
C ILE A 102 12.87 -3.46 -15.27
N VAL A 103 11.77 -4.20 -15.46
CA VAL A 103 11.84 -5.64 -15.75
C VAL A 103 12.69 -5.89 -17.00
N LYS A 104 12.46 -5.16 -18.09
CA LYS A 104 13.27 -5.29 -19.32
C LYS A 104 14.76 -5.02 -19.06
N ASP A 105 15.07 -3.97 -18.29
CA ASP A 105 16.45 -3.60 -17.97
C ASP A 105 17.14 -4.65 -17.07
N VAL A 106 16.40 -5.30 -16.16
CA VAL A 106 16.91 -6.43 -15.35
C VAL A 106 17.12 -7.69 -16.21
N MET A 107 16.19 -7.98 -17.12
CA MET A 107 16.30 -9.12 -18.02
C MET A 107 17.47 -8.95 -19.00
N SER A 108 17.70 -7.74 -19.50
CA SER A 108 18.84 -7.41 -20.38
C SER A 108 20.14 -7.12 -19.63
N GLU A 109 20.21 -7.41 -18.33
CA GLU A 109 21.39 -7.21 -17.49
C GLU A 109 21.91 -5.76 -17.35
N LYS A 110 21.11 -4.76 -17.75
CA LYS A 110 21.43 -3.35 -17.53
C LYS A 110 21.26 -2.97 -16.06
N LEU A 111 20.29 -3.60 -15.39
CA LEU A 111 20.11 -3.50 -13.94
C LEU A 111 20.51 -4.82 -13.28
N LYS A 112 21.39 -4.73 -12.29
CA LYS A 112 21.88 -5.84 -11.47
C LYS A 112 21.86 -5.45 -9.99
N PRO A 113 21.86 -6.41 -9.06
CA PRO A 113 22.08 -6.13 -7.66
C PRO A 113 23.32 -5.24 -7.48
N ASN A 114 23.16 -4.13 -6.76
CA ASN A 114 24.16 -3.06 -6.65
C ASN A 114 24.39 -2.62 -5.20
N THR A 115 23.97 -3.45 -4.24
CA THR A 115 24.18 -3.22 -2.81
C THR A 115 25.44 -3.97 -2.32
N PRO A 116 26.14 -3.45 -1.30
CA PRO A 116 27.35 -4.08 -0.76
C PRO A 116 27.15 -5.52 -0.26
N MET A 117 25.93 -5.87 0.18
CA MET A 117 25.62 -7.21 0.70
C MET A 117 25.35 -8.25 -0.40
N ASN A 118 25.24 -7.84 -1.67
CA ASN A 118 24.97 -8.71 -2.83
C ASN A 118 23.85 -9.75 -2.60
N ASN A 119 22.78 -9.35 -1.91
CA ASN A 119 21.66 -10.21 -1.52
C ASN A 119 20.50 -10.22 -2.55
N GLY A 120 20.79 -9.80 -3.79
CA GLY A 120 19.77 -9.63 -4.83
C GLY A 120 19.06 -8.27 -4.82
N ILE A 121 19.34 -7.39 -3.85
CA ILE A 121 18.75 -6.05 -3.83
C ILE A 121 19.42 -5.16 -4.87
N CYS A 122 18.59 -4.48 -5.66
CA CYS A 122 19.00 -3.46 -6.62
C CYS A 122 18.33 -2.13 -6.27
N LYS A 123 19.12 -1.13 -5.88
CA LYS A 123 18.66 0.24 -5.70
C LYS A 123 18.53 0.92 -7.05
N LEU A 124 17.34 1.41 -7.38
CA LEU A 124 17.11 2.17 -8.61
C LEU A 124 17.83 3.53 -8.52
N SER A 125 18.23 4.07 -9.67
CA SER A 125 19.01 5.32 -9.76
C SER A 125 18.20 6.60 -9.56
N PHE A 126 16.95 6.49 -9.09
CA PHE A 126 16.04 7.61 -8.91
C PHE A 126 15.14 7.40 -7.69
N ASP A 127 14.83 8.49 -7.01
CA ASP A 127 13.97 8.47 -5.82
C ASP A 127 12.49 8.76 -6.16
N PHE A 128 12.21 9.38 -7.32
CA PHE A 128 10.85 9.69 -7.79
C PHE A 128 10.69 9.42 -9.31
N PRO A 129 9.54 8.89 -9.79
CA PRO A 129 8.38 8.42 -9.01
C PRO A 129 8.73 7.21 -8.13
N ILE A 130 7.94 6.99 -7.07
CA ILE A 130 8.10 5.79 -6.24
C ILE A 130 7.50 4.60 -7.00
N ILE A 131 8.35 3.64 -7.35
CA ILE A 131 7.98 2.43 -8.09
C ILE A 131 7.93 1.21 -7.16
N SER A 132 8.69 1.25 -6.08
CA SER A 132 8.67 0.28 -4.99
C SER A 132 8.80 0.98 -3.64
N ASN A 133 7.88 0.70 -2.72
CA ASN A 133 7.76 1.31 -1.39
C ASN A 133 8.87 0.88 -0.39
N GLY A 134 10.02 0.44 -0.90
CA GLY A 134 11.21 0.10 -0.13
C GLY A 134 12.34 1.11 -0.30
N GLY A 135 12.03 2.39 -0.58
CA GLY A 135 13.04 3.38 -0.98
C GLY A 135 13.48 3.20 -2.43
N ASN A 136 12.58 2.75 -3.31
CA ASN A 136 12.86 2.40 -4.71
C ASN A 136 13.91 1.31 -4.91
N ASP A 137 14.15 0.49 -3.89
CA ASP A 137 14.85 -0.77 -4.07
C ASP A 137 13.92 -1.80 -4.70
N ILE A 138 14.47 -2.73 -5.48
CA ILE A 138 13.79 -3.94 -5.95
C ILE A 138 14.61 -5.17 -5.53
N TRP A 139 13.95 -6.31 -5.41
CA TRP A 139 14.63 -7.58 -5.14
C TRP A 139 14.64 -8.45 -6.38
N ILE A 140 15.84 -8.80 -6.86
CA ILE A 140 16.08 -9.66 -8.01
C ILE A 140 16.57 -11.03 -7.49
N CYS A 141 15.76 -12.06 -7.66
CA CYS A 141 16.12 -13.44 -7.42
C CYS A 141 16.41 -14.13 -8.76
N GLN A 142 17.54 -14.83 -8.86
CA GLN A 142 17.91 -15.56 -10.07
C GLN A 142 17.99 -17.05 -9.78
N ASN A 143 17.24 -17.85 -10.55
CA ASN A 143 17.41 -19.28 -10.57
C ASN A 143 18.61 -19.61 -11.48
N LYS A 144 19.72 -20.05 -10.88
CA LYS A 144 20.96 -20.33 -11.60
C LYS A 144 20.86 -21.54 -12.53
N ALA A 145 19.94 -22.48 -12.26
CA ALA A 145 19.80 -23.70 -13.04
C ALA A 145 19.08 -23.44 -14.38
N GLU A 146 18.03 -22.62 -14.36
CA GLU A 146 17.19 -22.35 -15.54
C GLU A 146 17.46 -20.98 -16.19
N GLY A 147 18.26 -20.12 -15.54
CA GLY A 147 18.51 -18.75 -16.01
C GLY A 147 17.29 -17.83 -15.88
N THR A 148 16.25 -18.27 -15.19
CA THR A 148 15.02 -17.50 -14.91
C THR A 148 15.25 -16.49 -13.79
N LYS A 149 14.44 -15.43 -13.78
CA LYS A 149 14.52 -14.31 -12.84
C LYS A 149 13.14 -14.00 -12.28
N THR A 150 13.11 -13.72 -10.98
CA THR A 150 11.96 -13.20 -10.26
C THR A 150 12.31 -11.82 -9.72
N ILE A 151 11.47 -10.83 -9.98
CA ILE A 151 11.69 -9.43 -9.62
C ILE A 151 10.53 -9.00 -8.72
N LYS A 152 10.85 -8.61 -7.49
CA LYS A 152 9.88 -8.16 -6.50
C LYS A 152 9.99 -6.65 -6.30
N PHE A 153 8.86 -5.98 -6.39
CA PHE A 153 8.67 -4.57 -6.04
C PHE A 153 7.87 -4.55 -4.74
N TRP A 154 8.47 -4.07 -3.64
CA TRP A 154 7.76 -3.86 -2.38
C TRP A 154 6.58 -2.92 -2.55
N ILE A 155 5.43 -3.34 -2.04
CA ILE A 155 4.27 -2.53 -1.67
C ILE A 155 4.35 -2.21 -0.17
N SER A 156 4.72 -3.21 0.63
CA SER A 156 5.07 -3.08 2.05
C SER A 156 6.27 -3.99 2.36
N ARG A 157 7.28 -3.47 3.06
CA ARG A 157 8.41 -4.25 3.59
C ARG A 157 8.08 -5.05 4.84
N GLY A 158 6.88 -4.88 5.39
CA GLY A 158 6.55 -5.43 6.70
C GLY A 158 7.35 -4.77 7.83
N PHE A 159 6.86 -4.92 9.04
CA PHE A 159 7.56 -4.54 10.27
C PHE A 159 6.98 -5.33 11.44
N PHE A 160 7.84 -5.86 12.31
CA PHE A 160 7.48 -6.90 13.29
C PHE A 160 6.78 -8.09 12.61
N GLU A 161 5.58 -8.47 13.09
CA GLU A 161 4.79 -9.58 12.54
C GLU A 161 3.95 -9.19 11.31
N SER A 162 4.07 -7.95 10.83
CA SER A 162 3.35 -7.50 9.64
C SER A 162 3.95 -8.13 8.38
N PRO A 163 3.14 -8.77 7.52
CA PRO A 163 3.63 -9.43 6.32
C PRO A 163 4.22 -8.44 5.32
N GLN A 164 5.09 -8.97 4.46
CA GLN A 164 5.61 -8.24 3.32
C GLN A 164 4.66 -8.41 2.14
N THR A 165 4.46 -7.36 1.36
CA THR A 165 3.60 -7.40 0.17
C THR A 165 4.33 -6.87 -1.04
N TYR A 166 4.05 -7.49 -2.19
CA TYR A 166 4.81 -7.29 -3.41
C TYR A 166 3.96 -7.25 -4.66
N PHE A 167 4.38 -6.44 -5.63
CA PHE A 167 4.17 -6.73 -7.03
C PHE A 167 5.35 -7.56 -7.53
N ILE A 168 5.07 -8.72 -8.12
CA ILE A 168 6.09 -9.69 -8.52
C ILE A 168 5.97 -9.96 -10.01
N PHE A 169 7.08 -9.82 -10.72
CA PHE A 169 7.25 -10.38 -12.05
C PHE A 169 8.11 -11.64 -11.96
N THR A 170 7.73 -12.70 -12.66
CA THR A 170 8.58 -13.89 -12.79
C THR A 170 8.41 -14.56 -14.14
N ASN A 171 9.51 -15.00 -14.74
CA ASN A 171 9.50 -15.89 -15.91
C ASN A 171 9.83 -17.35 -15.55
N ASP A 172 9.88 -17.67 -14.25
CA ASP A 172 10.13 -19.01 -13.74
C ASP A 172 8.81 -19.79 -13.62
N ASN A 173 8.71 -20.92 -14.32
CA ASN A 173 7.45 -21.66 -14.39
C ASN A 173 7.06 -22.33 -13.07
N GLU A 174 8.04 -22.76 -12.27
CA GLU A 174 7.80 -23.35 -10.97
C GLU A 174 7.27 -22.30 -9.98
N THR A 175 7.94 -21.14 -9.92
CA THR A 175 7.51 -19.99 -9.12
C THR A 175 6.11 -19.52 -9.52
N GLN A 176 5.80 -19.49 -10.82
CA GLN A 176 4.44 -19.16 -11.29
C GLN A 176 3.39 -20.14 -10.74
N LYS A 177 3.66 -21.45 -10.74
CA LYS A 177 2.74 -22.44 -10.17
C LYS A 177 2.55 -22.24 -8.67
N GLN A 178 3.64 -21.99 -7.94
CA GLN A 178 3.59 -21.73 -6.50
C GLN A 178 2.69 -20.52 -6.18
N TYR A 179 2.84 -19.41 -6.93
CA TYR A 179 1.98 -18.24 -6.74
C TYR A 179 0.52 -18.50 -7.13
N GLU A 180 0.26 -19.29 -8.17
CA GLU A 180 -1.10 -19.66 -8.54
C GLU A 180 -1.78 -20.53 -7.46
N GLU A 181 -1.04 -21.42 -6.80
CA GLU A 181 -1.53 -22.17 -5.63
C GLU A 181 -1.77 -21.26 -4.42
N GLN A 182 -0.85 -20.32 -4.15
CA GLN A 182 -0.99 -19.36 -3.07
C GLN A 182 -2.19 -18.42 -3.25
N ILE A 183 -2.50 -18.05 -4.50
CA ILE A 183 -3.71 -17.30 -4.86
C ILE A 183 -4.97 -18.13 -4.58
N LYS A 184 -4.99 -19.42 -4.95
CA LYS A 184 -6.13 -20.30 -4.65
C LYS A 184 -6.34 -20.47 -3.14
N ALA A 185 -5.25 -20.55 -2.37
CA ALA A 185 -5.31 -20.73 -0.93
C ALA A 185 -5.77 -19.46 -0.19
N LYS A 186 -5.37 -18.27 -0.65
CA LYS A 186 -5.64 -16.98 0.02
C LYS A 186 -5.98 -15.86 -0.98
N PRO A 187 -7.13 -15.93 -1.69
CA PRO A 187 -7.49 -14.99 -2.75
C PRO A 187 -7.73 -13.56 -2.25
N ASP A 188 -8.07 -13.38 -0.96
CA ASP A 188 -8.27 -12.06 -0.35
C ASP A 188 -6.97 -11.23 -0.25
N TYR A 189 -5.83 -11.92 -0.25
CA TYR A 189 -4.50 -11.31 -0.10
C TYR A 189 -3.65 -11.48 -1.34
N ASN A 190 -3.99 -12.39 -2.25
CA ASN A 190 -3.15 -12.76 -3.37
C ASN A 190 -3.99 -12.80 -4.64
N TRP A 191 -3.53 -12.16 -5.71
CA TRP A 191 -4.20 -12.23 -6.99
C TRP A 191 -3.23 -12.06 -8.16
N LYS A 192 -3.62 -12.59 -9.31
CA LYS A 192 -2.90 -12.39 -10.57
C LYS A 192 -3.21 -10.99 -11.09
N LEU A 193 -2.18 -10.26 -11.50
CA LEU A 193 -2.34 -8.92 -12.07
C LEU A 193 -2.42 -9.00 -13.59
N GLU A 194 -1.45 -9.68 -14.20
CA GLU A 194 -1.35 -9.91 -15.64
C GLU A 194 -0.53 -11.19 -15.93
N LYS A 195 -0.22 -11.44 -17.21
CA LYS A 195 0.73 -12.49 -17.58
C LYS A 195 2.07 -12.25 -16.87
N ASN A 196 2.57 -13.26 -16.16
CA ASN A 196 3.81 -13.24 -15.39
C ASN A 196 3.84 -12.25 -14.21
N TRP A 197 2.73 -11.56 -13.92
CA TRP A 197 2.64 -10.55 -12.86
C TRP A 197 1.65 -10.95 -11.78
N TYR A 198 2.09 -10.85 -10.53
CA TYR A 198 1.35 -11.31 -9.35
C TYR A 198 1.40 -10.26 -8.24
N ARG A 199 0.31 -10.15 -7.48
CA ARG A 199 0.29 -9.46 -6.18
C ARG A 199 0.30 -10.52 -5.11
N ILE A 200 1.36 -10.55 -4.30
CA ILE A 200 1.57 -11.60 -3.30
C ILE A 200 1.88 -10.97 -1.94
N MET A 201 1.26 -11.53 -0.91
CA MET A 201 1.58 -11.31 0.50
C MET A 201 2.40 -12.49 1.02
N GLU A 202 3.64 -12.23 1.37
CA GLU A 202 4.54 -13.19 2.01
C GLU A 202 4.48 -12.98 3.53
N ARG A 203 4.19 -14.05 4.27
CA ARG A 203 4.46 -14.13 5.71
C ARG A 203 5.71 -14.99 5.85
N ASP A 204 6.72 -14.44 6.52
CA ASP A 204 7.84 -15.22 7.04
C ASP A 204 7.32 -16.26 8.06
#